data_AF-A0A6G1RR04-F1
#
_entry.id   AF-A0A6G1RR04-F1
#
_cell.length_a   1.000
_cell.length_b   1.000
_cell.length_c   1.000
_cell.angle_alpha   90.00
_cell.angle_beta   90.00
_cell.angle_gamma   90.00
#
_symmetry.space_group_name_H-M   'P 1'
#
loop_
_entity.id
_entity.type
_entity.pdbx_description
1 polymer ?
#
loop_
_entity_poly.entity_id
_entity_poly.type
_entity_poly.pdbx_seq_one_letter_code
_entity_poly.pdbx_strand_id
1 'polypeptide(L)'
;FTKAIHEVQQKTGFKNLLLERKLKTLLGVLEKKEVELSEVFAASYLDPTALSLVSQKLEDVLSSKNSTIQDLQLQLARVCKAHDDMLQTMEAKLTAFGIPLDNLGFKPLAAPVLGQAVGQGPAGLVSVPT
;
A
#
# COMPACT_ATOMS: atom_id res chain seq x y z
N PHE A 1 -1.79 24.09 23.13
CA PHE A 1 -1.99 22.67 23.51
C PHE A 1 -3.41 22.19 23.19
N THR A 2 -4.45 22.72 23.84
CA THR A 2 -5.87 22.31 23.62
C THR A 2 -6.34 22.40 22.16
N LYS A 3 -5.95 23.46 21.43
CA LYS A 3 -6.23 23.60 19.99
C LYS A 3 -5.66 22.44 19.16
N ALA A 4 -4.40 22.07 19.41
CA ALA A 4 -3.75 20.96 18.69
C ALA A 4 -4.41 19.61 19.01
N ILE A 5 -4.87 19.40 20.25
CA ILE A 5 -5.64 18.21 20.62
C ILE A 5 -6.94 18.15 19.82
N HIS A 6 -7.70 19.25 19.78
CA HIS A 6 -8.96 19.28 19.03
C HIS A 6 -8.77 19.08 17.53
N GLU A 7 -7.70 19.63 16.95
CA GLU A 7 -7.36 19.42 15.53
C GLU A 7 -7.08 17.93 15.22
N VAL A 8 -6.30 17.25 16.07
CA VAL A 8 -6.03 15.81 15.90
C VAL A 8 -7.31 14.98 16.10
N GLN A 9 -8.14 15.32 17.08
CA GLN A 9 -9.43 14.66 17.32
C GLN A 9 -10.36 14.82 16.12
N GLN A 10 -10.48 16.03 15.56
CA GLN A 10 -11.33 16.31 14.41
C GLN A 10 -10.83 15.58 13.15
N LYS A 11 -9.51 15.65 12.87
CA LYS A 11 -8.90 14.96 11.72
C LYS A 11 -9.09 13.45 11.81
N THR A 12 -8.87 12.87 12.99
CA THR A 12 -9.06 11.43 13.23
C THR A 12 -10.53 11.04 13.16
N GLY A 13 -11.43 11.82 13.77
CA GLY A 13 -12.86 11.58 13.71
C GLY A 13 -13.41 11.60 12.29
N PHE A 14 -12.94 12.52 11.44
CA PHE A 14 -13.30 12.56 10.03
C PHE A 14 -12.76 11.36 9.25
N LYS A 15 -11.49 10.98 9.47
CA LYS A 15 -10.90 9.76 8.87
C LYS A 15 -11.71 8.52 9.24
N ASN A 16 -12.07 8.36 10.51
CA ASN A 16 -12.86 7.23 11.00
C ASN A 16 -14.25 7.19 10.36
N LEU A 17 -14.96 8.32 10.34
CA LEU A 17 -16.28 8.41 9.70
C LEU A 17 -16.22 8.06 8.20
N LEU A 18 -15.17 8.47 7.51
CA LEU A 18 -14.98 8.11 6.10
C LEU A 18 -14.73 6.60 5.95
N LEU A 19 -13.91 6.00 6.81
CA LEU A 19 -13.66 4.55 6.80
C LEU A 19 -14.94 3.76 7.07
N GLU A 20 -15.74 4.16 8.05
CA GLU A 20 -17.04 3.54 8.36
C GLU A 20 -17.98 3.59 7.15
N ARG A 21 -18.05 4.72 6.45
CA ARG A 21 -18.86 4.84 5.22
C ARG A 21 -18.35 3.93 4.11
N LYS A 22 -17.04 3.89 3.87
CA LYS A 22 -16.44 3.01 2.86
C LYS A 22 -16.70 1.54 3.18
N LEU A 23 -16.58 1.14 4.45
CA LEU A 23 -16.88 -0.21 4.91
C LEU A 23 -18.35 -0.54 4.66
N LYS A 24 -19.28 0.35 5.04
CA LYS A 24 -20.72 0.16 4.80
C LYS A 24 -21.03 0.00 3.30
N THR A 25 -20.42 0.82 2.44
CA THR A 25 -20.58 0.69 0.99
C THR A 25 -20.05 -0.65 0.47
N LEU A 26 -18.86 -1.07 0.90
CA LEU A 26 -18.27 -2.34 0.49
C LEU A 26 -19.10 -3.54 0.95
N LEU A 27 -19.64 -3.51 2.17
CA LEU A 27 -20.56 -4.55 2.65
C LEU A 27 -21.82 -4.63 1.78
N GLY A 28 -22.44 -3.50 1.46
CA GLY A 28 -23.62 -3.52 0.59
C GLY A 28 -23.33 -4.05 -0.83
N VAL A 29 -22.13 -3.78 -1.36
CA VAL A 29 -21.69 -4.37 -2.63
C VAL A 29 -21.48 -5.88 -2.51
N LEU A 30 -20.87 -6.33 -1.40
CA LEU A 30 -20.64 -7.75 -1.13
C LEU A 30 -21.97 -8.51 -1.01
N GLU A 31 -22.92 -8.01 -0.23
CA GLU A 31 -24.24 -8.59 -0.07
C GLU A 31 -24.97 -8.72 -1.43
N LYS A 32 -24.94 -7.66 -2.24
CA LYS A 32 -25.54 -7.69 -3.58
C LYS A 32 -24.87 -8.74 -4.48
N LYS A 33 -23.54 -8.85 -4.44
CA LYS A 33 -22.80 -9.80 -5.26
C LYS A 33 -23.05 -11.24 -4.85
N GLU A 34 -23.21 -11.50 -3.55
CA GLU A 34 -23.56 -12.82 -3.02
C GLU A 34 -24.94 -13.29 -3.51
N VAL A 35 -25.92 -12.37 -3.51
CA VAL A 35 -27.26 -12.65 -4.06
C VAL A 35 -27.20 -12.93 -5.55
N GLU A 36 -26.58 -12.05 -6.34
CA GLU A 36 -26.43 -12.24 -7.81
C GLU A 36 -25.75 -13.59 -8.14
N LEU A 37 -24.72 -13.97 -7.38
CA LEU A 37 -23.98 -15.21 -7.58
C LEU A 37 -24.82 -16.45 -7.20
N SER A 38 -25.56 -16.38 -6.10
CA SER A 38 -26.49 -17.42 -5.67
C SER A 38 -27.58 -17.68 -6.71
N GLU A 39 -28.15 -16.63 -7.31
CA GLU A 39 -29.15 -16.76 -8.38
C GLU A 39 -28.59 -17.42 -9.63
N VAL A 40 -27.39 -17.02 -10.06
CA VAL A 40 -26.71 -17.62 -11.23
C VAL A 40 -26.44 -19.10 -10.98
N PHE A 41 -25.99 -19.49 -9.79
CA PHE A 41 -25.74 -20.89 -9.45
C PHE A 41 -27.03 -21.72 -9.43
N ALA A 42 -28.11 -21.18 -8.87
CA ALA A 42 -29.41 -21.86 -8.89
C ALA A 42 -29.93 -22.08 -10.32
N ALA A 43 -29.71 -21.12 -11.23
CA ALA A 43 -30.15 -21.20 -12.62
C ALA A 43 -29.29 -22.10 -13.52
N SER A 44 -28.03 -22.36 -13.16
CA SER A 44 -27.06 -23.04 -14.02
C SER A 44 -26.96 -24.55 -13.82
N TYR A 45 -27.70 -25.12 -12.85
CA TYR A 45 -27.76 -26.57 -12.57
C TYR A 45 -26.38 -27.25 -12.50
N LEU A 46 -25.37 -26.53 -11.99
CA LEU A 46 -24.00 -27.00 -11.89
C LEU A 46 -23.86 -28.05 -10.79
N ASP A 47 -22.96 -29.02 -10.98
CA ASP A 47 -22.57 -29.95 -9.92
C ASP A 47 -21.91 -29.18 -8.75
N PRO A 48 -22.49 -29.23 -7.53
CA PRO A 48 -21.96 -28.49 -6.38
C PRO A 48 -20.53 -28.89 -6.00
N THR A 49 -20.16 -30.16 -6.22
CA THR A 49 -18.82 -30.66 -5.88
C THR A 49 -17.75 -30.11 -6.82
N ALA A 50 -18.00 -30.14 -8.13
CA ALA A 50 -17.10 -29.53 -9.12
C ALA A 50 -16.96 -28.01 -8.90
N LEU A 51 -18.07 -27.32 -8.58
CA LEU A 51 -18.06 -25.89 -8.31
C LEU A 51 -17.22 -25.53 -7.08
N SER A 52 -17.40 -26.27 -5.97
CA SER A 52 -16.60 -26.07 -4.75
C SER A 52 -15.10 -26.23 -5.02
N LEU A 53 -14.71 -27.24 -5.80
CA LEU A 53 -13.31 -27.47 -6.16
C LEU A 53 -12.72 -26.31 -6.98
N VAL A 54 -13.48 -25.81 -7.97
CA VAL A 54 -13.04 -24.68 -8.81
C VAL A 54 -12.95 -23.40 -7.99
N SER A 55 -13.92 -23.13 -7.12
CA SER A 55 -13.91 -21.97 -6.22
C SER A 55 -12.71 -22.00 -5.28
N GLN A 56 -12.40 -23.16 -4.68
CA GLN A 56 -11.21 -23.31 -3.82
C GLN A 56 -9.92 -23.04 -4.61
N LYS A 57 -9.79 -23.62 -5.80
CA LYS A 57 -8.59 -23.40 -6.63
C LYS A 57 -8.45 -21.94 -7.05
N LEU A 58 -9.55 -21.24 -7.30
CA LEU A 58 -9.54 -19.82 -7.62
C LEU A 58 -9.08 -18.99 -6.41
N GLU A 59 -9.56 -19.31 -5.20
CA GLU A 59 -9.13 -18.67 -3.96
C GLU A 59 -7.63 -18.89 -3.70
N ASP A 60 -7.12 -20.10 -3.92
CA ASP A 60 -5.69 -20.41 -3.78
C ASP A 60 -4.83 -19.58 -4.77
N VAL A 61 -5.31 -19.42 -6.01
CA VAL A 61 -4.61 -18.59 -7.02
C VAL A 61 -4.67 -17.11 -6.68
N LEU A 62 -5.82 -16.61 -6.22
CA LEU A 62 -5.99 -15.22 -5.81
C LEU A 62 -5.12 -14.88 -4.60
N SER A 63 -5.13 -15.72 -3.57
CA SER A 63 -4.30 -15.56 -2.39
C SER A 63 -2.81 -15.58 -2.74
N SER A 64 -2.35 -16.54 -3.54
CA SER A 64 -0.96 -16.62 -4.02
C SER A 64 -0.53 -15.36 -4.79
N LYS A 65 -1.37 -14.86 -5.69
CA LYS A 65 -1.10 -13.61 -6.44
C LYS A 65 -1.07 -12.40 -5.52
N ASN A 66 -2.00 -12.29 -4.58
CA ASN A 66 -2.03 -11.19 -3.60
C ASN A 66 -0.79 -11.18 -2.72
N SER A 67 -0.33 -12.35 -2.25
CA SER A 67 0.93 -12.46 -1.52
C SER A 67 2.13 -12.04 -2.37
N THR A 68 2.16 -12.42 -3.65
CA THR A 68 3.22 -12.01 -4.59
C THR A 68 3.22 -10.49 -4.80
N ILE A 69 2.05 -9.87 -4.93
CA ILE A 69 1.93 -8.41 -5.04
C ILE A 69 2.49 -7.72 -3.79
N GLN A 70 2.12 -8.19 -2.60
CA GLN A 70 2.60 -7.63 -1.33
C GLN A 70 4.13 -7.76 -1.21
N ASP A 71 4.67 -8.92 -1.56
CA ASP A 71 6.12 -9.15 -1.53
C ASP A 71 6.86 -8.24 -2.53
N LEU A 72 6.38 -8.14 -3.76
CA LEU A 72 6.98 -7.26 -4.77
C LEU A 72 6.92 -5.78 -4.36
N GLN A 73 5.81 -5.33 -3.78
CA GLN A 73 5.69 -3.97 -3.23
C GLN A 73 6.69 -3.72 -2.09
N LEU A 74 6.87 -4.70 -1.20
CA LEU A 74 7.84 -4.62 -0.12
C LEU A 74 9.28 -4.59 -0.64
N GLN A 75 9.61 -5.44 -1.61
CA GLN A 75 10.92 -5.46 -2.25
C GLN A 75 11.21 -4.13 -2.95
N LEU A 76 10.25 -3.59 -3.70
CA LEU A 76 10.38 -2.28 -4.34
C LEU A 76 10.64 -1.18 -3.29
N ALA A 77 9.85 -1.13 -2.22
CA ALA A 77 10.04 -0.15 -1.14
C ALA A 77 11.44 -0.26 -0.51
N ARG A 78 11.95 -1.48 -0.29
CA ARG A 78 13.31 -1.72 0.22
C ARG A 78 14.39 -1.20 -0.73
N VAL A 79 14.26 -1.47 -2.03
CA VAL A 79 15.22 -1.02 -3.04
C VAL A 79 15.21 0.51 -3.16
N CYS A 80 14.02 1.12 -3.24
CA CYS A 80 13.89 2.58 -3.27
C CYS A 80 14.54 3.23 -2.05
N LYS A 81 14.30 2.67 -0.85
CA LYS A 81 14.94 3.18 0.36
C LYS A 81 16.45 3.05 0.33
N ALA A 82 16.98 1.87 -0.01
CA ALA A 82 18.42 1.66 -0.05
C ALA A 82 19.10 2.61 -1.05
N HIS A 83 18.43 2.87 -2.17
CA HIS A 83 18.86 3.85 -3.16
C HIS A 83 18.90 5.27 -2.58
N ASP A 84 17.83 5.72 -1.92
CA ASP A 84 17.76 7.06 -1.34
C ASP A 84 18.75 7.25 -0.18
N ASP A 85 18.92 6.24 0.69
CA ASP A 85 19.92 6.24 1.77
C ASP A 85 21.36 6.34 1.19
N MET A 86 21.62 5.67 0.07
CA MET A 86 22.90 5.73 -0.63
C MET A 86 23.16 7.12 -1.23
N LEU A 87 22.14 7.72 -1.87
CA LEU A 87 22.25 9.09 -2.39
C LEU A 87 22.54 10.08 -1.27
N GLN A 88 21.79 10.02 -0.17
CA GLN A 88 22.00 10.89 0.99
C GLN A 88 23.42 10.73 1.58
N THR A 89 23.91 9.49 1.68
CA THR A 89 25.27 9.21 2.16
C THR A 89 26.33 9.78 1.20
N MET A 90 26.15 9.62 -0.11
CA MET A 90 27.04 10.18 -1.12
C MET A 90 27.10 11.71 -1.02
N GLU A 91 25.96 12.38 -0.95
CA GLU A 91 25.87 13.84 -0.82
C GLU A 91 26.57 14.34 0.45
N ALA A 92 26.34 13.66 1.58
CA ALA A 92 26.99 13.97 2.85
C ALA A 92 28.52 13.81 2.76
N LYS A 93 29.01 12.77 2.09
CA LYS A 93 30.45 12.55 1.89
C LYS A 93 31.07 13.60 0.97
N LEU A 94 30.46 13.91 -0.16
CA LEU A 94 30.94 14.95 -1.09
C LEU A 94 31.06 16.30 -0.37
N THR A 95 30.02 16.66 0.39
CA THR A 95 30.01 17.89 1.19
C THR A 95 31.12 17.88 2.25
N ALA A 96 31.34 16.75 2.94
CA ALA A 96 32.41 16.61 3.94
C ALA A 96 33.82 16.74 3.34
N PHE A 97 34.01 16.37 2.07
CA PHE A 97 35.25 16.58 1.32
C PHE A 97 35.35 17.97 0.66
N GLY A 98 34.36 18.85 0.86
CA GLY A 98 34.35 20.19 0.29
C GLY A 98 34.02 20.23 -1.21
N ILE A 99 33.42 19.16 -1.76
CA ILE A 99 33.01 19.07 -3.16
C ILE A 99 31.56 19.56 -3.28
N PRO A 100 31.30 20.70 -3.95
CA PRO A 100 29.95 21.20 -4.16
C PRO A 100 29.13 20.26 -5.03
N LEU A 101 27.87 20.03 -4.67
CA LEU A 101 26.95 19.16 -5.44
C LEU A 101 26.69 19.71 -6.85
N ASP A 102 26.78 21.03 -7.05
CA ASP A 102 26.64 21.68 -8.36
C ASP A 102 27.73 21.25 -9.36
N ASN A 103 28.88 20.77 -8.88
CA ASN A 103 29.98 20.31 -9.72
C ASN A 103 29.73 18.92 -10.35
N LEU A 104 28.67 18.21 -9.95
CA LEU A 104 28.37 16.86 -10.45
C LEU A 104 27.89 16.87 -11.91
N GLY A 105 27.31 17.98 -12.40
CA GLY A 105 26.79 18.09 -13.77
C GLY A 105 25.54 17.25 -14.06
N PHE A 106 25.02 16.52 -13.06
CA PHE A 106 23.75 15.81 -13.11
C PHE A 106 23.04 15.91 -11.76
N LYS A 107 21.71 15.82 -11.78
CA LYS A 107 20.88 15.72 -10.58
C LYS A 107 20.44 14.26 -10.42
N PRO A 108 20.84 13.55 -9.35
CA PRO A 108 20.37 12.21 -9.10
C PRO A 108 18.84 12.17 -9.04
N LEU A 109 18.24 11.20 -9.71
CA LEU A 109 16.79 11.01 -9.69
C LEU A 109 16.42 10.27 -8.41
N ALA A 110 15.75 10.92 -7.47
CA ALA A 110 15.16 10.24 -6.31
C ALA A 110 14.14 9.19 -6.79
N ALA A 111 14.10 8.03 -6.13
CA ALA A 111 13.21 6.96 -6.55
C ALA A 111 11.74 7.45 -6.45
N PRO A 112 10.94 7.40 -7.53
CA PRO A 112 9.54 7.75 -7.45
C PRO A 112 8.82 6.65 -6.66
N VAL A 113 8.63 6.85 -5.36
CA VAL A 113 7.82 5.90 -4.60
C VAL A 113 6.36 6.13 -4.97
N LEU A 114 5.87 5.35 -5.93
CA LEU A 114 4.46 5.30 -6.32
C LEU A 114 3.61 4.94 -5.10
N GLY A 115 2.97 5.94 -4.49
CA GLY A 115 1.91 5.76 -3.51
C GLY A 115 2.32 5.46 -2.06
N GLN A 116 3.62 5.41 -1.73
CA GLN A 116 4.09 5.18 -0.35
C GLN A 116 5.12 6.23 0.06
N ALA A 117 4.82 7.05 1.07
CA ALA A 117 5.81 7.94 1.66
C ALA A 117 6.72 7.13 2.59
N VAL A 118 7.92 6.79 2.13
CA VAL A 118 8.94 6.13 2.97
C VAL A 118 9.58 7.19 3.87
N GLY A 119 9.67 6.93 5.17
CA GLY A 119 10.35 7.83 6.10
C GLY A 119 11.86 7.86 5.86
N GLN A 120 12.52 9.00 6.10
CA GLN A 120 13.96 9.17 5.91
C GLN A 120 14.82 8.53 7.02
N GLY A 121 14.21 7.98 8.07
CA GLY A 121 14.92 7.36 9.19
C GLY A 121 15.27 5.89 8.95
N PRO A 122 16.09 5.25 9.81
CA PRO A 122 16.41 3.82 9.74
C PRO A 122 15.17 2.92 9.78
N ALA A 123 14.09 3.37 10.42
CA ALA A 123 12.77 2.70 10.44
C ALA A 123 11.81 3.10 9.30
N GLY A 124 12.29 3.85 8.29
CA GLY A 124 11.52 4.47 7.23
C GLY A 124 10.51 3.61 6.45
N LEU A 125 10.73 2.30 6.39
CA LEU A 125 9.81 1.35 5.74
C LEU A 125 8.57 1.03 6.59
N VAL A 126 8.63 1.33 7.89
CA VAL A 126 7.58 1.04 8.88
C VAL A 126 6.98 2.33 9.46
N SER A 127 7.77 3.40 9.50
CA SER A 127 7.34 4.74 9.92
C SER A 127 6.84 5.55 8.72
N VAL A 128 5.61 5.29 8.27
CA VAL A 128 4.95 6.17 7.29
C VAL A 128 4.52 7.47 8.00
N PRO A 129 4.77 8.67 7.46
CA PRO A 129 4.23 9.91 8.02
C PRO A 129 2.69 9.89 7.95
N THR A 130 2.02 10.11 9.09
CA THR A 130 0.53 10.16 9.22
C THR A 130 -0.11 11.52 8.93
#